data_AF-S3V262-F1
#
_entry.id   AF-S3V262-F1
#
_cell.length_a   1.000
_cell.length_b   1.000
_cell.length_c   1.000
_cell.angle_alpha   90.00
_cell.angle_beta   90.00
_cell.angle_gamma   90.00
#
_symmetry.space_group_name_H-M   'P 1'
#
loop_
_entity.id
_entity.type
_entity.pdbx_description
1 polymer ?
#
loop_
_entity_poly.entity_id
_entity_poly.type
_entity_poly.pdbx_seq_one_letter_code
_entity_poly.pdbx_strand_id
1 'polypeptide(L)' 'MCRIDPIIFESVLEKKKCRPMIHNGKVMKGFVFVNEKDIKSKKEFRYWIDLALEFNVRAKASPKRKKRKKKID' A
#
# COMPACT_ATOMS: atom_id res chain seq x y z
N MET A 1 6.86 0.44 -2.25
CA MET A 1 5.87 0.20 -1.17
C MET A 1 4.54 -0.08 -1.83
N CYS A 2 3.80 -1.07 -1.37
CA CYS A 2 2.47 -1.37 -1.87
C CYS A 2 1.45 -1.32 -0.72
N ARG A 3 0.30 -0.69 -0.98
CA ARG A 3 -0.88 -0.82 -0.13
C ARG A 3 -1.62 -2.06 -0.60
N ILE A 4 -1.98 -2.94 0.33
CA ILE A 4 -2.72 -4.18 0.05
C ILE A 4 -3.88 -4.28 1.02
N ASP A 5 -4.78 -5.23 0.78
CA ASP A 5 -5.86 -5.51 1.71
C ASP A 5 -5.30 -5.93 3.08
N PRO A 6 -5.67 -5.25 4.18
CA PRO A 6 -5.30 -5.66 5.52
C PRO A 6 -5.71 -7.10 5.87
N ILE A 7 -6.75 -7.65 5.24
CA ILE A 7 -7.22 -9.02 5.48
C ILE A 7 -6.22 -10.06 4.99
N ILE A 8 -5.61 -9.84 3.81
CA ILE A 8 -4.65 -10.78 3.23
C ILE A 8 -3.20 -10.53 3.68
N PHE A 9 -2.97 -9.47 4.45
CA PHE A 9 -1.66 -8.94 4.78
C PHE A 9 -0.70 -9.99 5.35
N GLU A 10 -1.13 -10.73 6.37
CA GLU A 10 -0.30 -11.77 7.01
C GLU A 10 0.03 -12.90 6.01
N SER A 11 -0.95 -13.35 5.23
CA SER A 11 -0.74 -14.39 4.23
C SER A 11 0.24 -13.97 3.13
N VAL A 12 0.23 -12.69 2.74
CA VAL A 12 1.19 -12.16 1.76
C VAL A 12 2.59 -12.10 2.35
N LEU A 13 2.74 -11.70 3.61
CA LEU A 13 4.04 -11.70 4.31
C LEU A 13 4.65 -13.11 4.41
N GLU A 14 3.82 -14.13 4.64
CA GLU A 14 4.26 -15.52 4.71
C GLU A 14 4.68 -16.08 3.33
N LYS A 15 3.92 -15.74 2.28
CA LYS A 15 4.06 -16.37 0.96
C LYS A 15 5.02 -15.64 0.03
N LYS A 16 5.32 -14.37 0.27
CA LYS A 16 6.10 -13.53 -0.64
C LYS A 16 7.23 -12.83 0.09
N LYS A 17 8.37 -12.69 -0.61
CA LYS A 17 9.51 -11.89 -0.14
C LYS A 17 9.15 -10.41 -0.08
N CYS A 18 8.64 -10.00 1.07
CA CYS A 18 8.33 -8.62 1.39
C CYS A 18 8.42 -8.43 2.90
N ARG A 19 8.35 -7.18 3.35
CA ARG A 19 8.45 -6.83 4.77
C ARG A 19 7.30 -5.89 5.15
N PRO A 20 6.78 -5.99 6.39
CA PRO A 20 5.75 -5.06 6.85
C PRO A 20 6.31 -3.64 6.90
N MET A 21 5.46 -2.66 6.63
CA MET A 21 5.80 -1.27 6.92
C MET A 21 5.67 -1.02 8.42
N ILE A 22 6.72 -0.47 9.04
CA ILE A 22 6.72 -0.01 10.43
C ILE A 22 6.65 1.51 10.45
N HIS A 23 5.69 2.06 11.19
CA HIS A 23 5.55 3.50 11.41
C HIS A 23 5.45 3.78 12.91
N ASN A 24 6.39 4.58 13.41
CA ASN A 24 6.51 4.91 14.84
C ASN A 24 6.49 3.64 15.74
N GLY A 25 7.26 2.63 15.36
CA GLY A 25 7.36 1.36 16.10
C GLY A 25 6.17 0.41 15.95
N LYS A 26 5.13 0.77 15.18
CA LYS A 26 3.93 -0.06 14.98
C LYS A 26 3.84 -0.57 13.55
N VAL A 27 3.39 -1.81 13.39
CA VAL A 27 3.09 -2.39 12.07
C VAL A 27 1.89 -1.67 11.47
N MET A 28 2.08 -1.10 10.28
CA MET A 28 0.99 -0.58 9.46
C MET A 28 0.36 -1.73 8.67
N LYS A 29 -0.66 -2.37 9.25
CA LYS A 29 -1.41 -3.43 8.54
C LYS A 29 -1.92 -2.93 7.19
N GLY A 30 -1.74 -3.75 6.15
CA GLY A 30 -2.08 -3.42 4.78
C GLY A 30 -1.01 -2.64 4.01
N PHE A 31 0.21 -2.49 4.56
CA PHE A 31 1.31 -1.81 3.87
C PHE A 31 2.59 -2.65 3.91
N VAL A 32 3.15 -2.96 2.73
CA VAL A 32 4.35 -3.78 2.60
C VAL A 32 5.44 -3.08 1.78
N PHE A 33 6.69 -3.42 2.08
CA PHE A 33 7.87 -3.11 1.29
C PHE A 33 8.33 -4.34 0.52
N VAL A 34 8.34 -4.21 -0.81
CA VAL A 34 8.91 -5.18 -1.75
C VAL A 34 10.23 -4.61 -2.23
N ASN A 35 11.28 -5.43 -2.22
CA ASN A 35 12.57 -5.03 -2.76
C ASN A 35 12.57 -5.24 -4.28
N GLU A 36 12.97 -4.24 -5.04
CA GLU A 36 13.02 -4.32 -6.51
C GLU A 36 13.89 -5.48 -6.99
N LYS A 37 15.00 -5.77 -6.28
CA LYS A 37 15.90 -6.89 -6.60
C LYS A 37 15.22 -8.26 -6.52
N ASP A 38 14.14 -8.37 -5.74
CA ASP A 38 13.38 -9.61 -5.55
C ASP A 38 12.26 -9.77 -6.60
N ILE A 39 11.96 -8.74 -7.39
CA ILE A 39 11.00 -8.80 -8.49
C ILE A 39 11.73 -9.31 -9.74
N LYS A 40 11.45 -10.54 -10.15
CA LYS A 40 12.17 -11.22 -11.25
C LYS A 40 11.43 -11.16 -12.58
N SER A 41 10.17 -10.73 -12.59
CA SER A 41 9.38 -10.69 -13.83
C SER A 41 8.33 -9.59 -13.84
N LYS A 42 7.87 -9.23 -15.04
CA LYS A 42 6.72 -8.34 -15.24
C LYS A 42 5.45 -8.88 -14.58
N LYS A 43 5.29 -10.20 -14.49
CA LYS A 43 4.14 -10.86 -13.84
C LYS A 43 4.14 -10.62 -12.33
N GLU A 44 5.30 -10.76 -11.69
CA GLU A 44 5.45 -10.44 -10.26
C GLU A 44 5.28 -8.95 -9.98
N PHE A 45 5.80 -8.09 -10.86
CA PHE A 45 5.57 -6.66 -10.75
C PHE A 45 4.08 -6.32 -10.83
N ARG A 46 3.36 -6.89 -11.80
CA ARG A 46 1.91 -6.72 -11.95
C ARG A 46 1.14 -7.22 -10.74
N TYR A 47 1.48 -8.39 -10.19
CA TYR A 47 0.86 -8.91 -8.98
C TYR A 47 0.81 -7.86 -7.85
N TRP A 48 1.91 -7.14 -7.60
CA TRP A 48 1.94 -6.10 -6.56
C TRP A 48 1.10 -4.87 -6.90
N ILE A 49 0.99 -4.52 -8.18
CA ILE A 49 0.11 -3.44 -8.65
C ILE A 49 -1.36 -3.84 -8.48
N ASP A 50 -1.70 -5.07 -8.90
CA ASP A 50 -3.06 -5.58 -8.89
C ASP A 50 -3.60 -5.65 -7.46
N LEU A 51 -2.81 -6.14 -6.49
CA LEU A 51 -3.19 -6.12 -5.07
C LEU A 51 -3.54 -4.71 -4.55
N ALA A 52 -2.84 -3.68 -5.03
CA ALA A 52 -3.10 -2.30 -4.64
C ALA A 52 -4.36 -1.74 -5.32
N LEU A 53 -4.53 -2.03 -6.62
CA LEU A 53 -5.70 -1.59 -7.38
C LEU A 53 -6.99 -2.26 -6.90
N GLU A 54 -6.96 -3.56 -6.62
CA GLU A 54 -8.10 -4.30 -6.06
C GLU A 54 -8.54 -3.73 -4.71
N PHE A 55 -7.59 -3.31 -3.86
CA PHE A 55 -7.93 -2.70 -2.59
C PHE A 55 -8.57 -1.31 -2.76
N ASN A 56 -8.21 -0.54 -3.79
CA ASN A 56 -8.72 0.82 -3.98
C ASN A 56 -10.24 0.90 -4.11
N VAL A 57 -10.90 -0.14 -4.66
CA VAL A 57 -12.37 -0.19 -4.83
C VAL A 57 -13.12 -0.05 -3.50
N ARG A 58 -12.54 -0.56 -2.41
CA ARG A 58 -13.11 -0.50 -1.05
C ARG A 58 -12.34 0.42 -0.11
N ALA A 59 -11.26 1.04 -0.57
CA ALA A 59 -10.48 1.95 0.24
C ALA A 59 -11.30 3.21 0.54
N LYS A 60 -11.27 3.67 1.79
CA LYS A 60 -11.88 4.95 2.16
C LYS A 60 -11.22 6.07 1.34
N ALA A 61 -11.99 6.70 0.47
CA ALA A 61 -11.54 7.82 -0.33
C ALA A 61 -11.11 8.98 0.58
N SER A 62 -10.01 9.63 0.24
CA SER A 62 -9.59 10.82 0.96
C SER A 62 -10.61 11.94 0.74
N PRO A 63 -10.93 12.74 1.77
CA PRO A 63 -11.79 13.90 1.60
C PRO A 63 -11.21 14.83 0.54
N LYS A 64 -12.07 15.39 -0.33
CA LYS A 64 -11.64 16.44 -1.26
C LYS A 64 -11.06 17.60 -0.46
N ARG A 65 -9.85 18.04 -0.83
CA ARG A 65 -9.17 19.17 -0.18
C ARG A 65 -10.02 20.43 -0.37
N LYS A 66 -10.56 20.98 0.73
CA LYS A 66 -11.26 22.26 0.70
C LYS A 66 -10.28 23.35 0.24
N LYS A 67 -10.67 24.18 -0.74
CA LYS A 67 -9.88 25.35 -1.14
C LYS A 67 -9.72 26.26 0.09
N ARG A 68 -8.49 26.44 0.58
CA ARG A 68 -8.21 27.46 1.61
C ARG A 68 -8.56 28.81 1.00
N LYS A 69 -9.50 29.56 1.58
CA LYS A 69 -9.67 30.98 1.25
C LYS A 69 -8.35 31.67 1.56
N LYS A 70 -7.74 32.34 0.58
CA LYS A 70 -6.59 33.22 0.84
C LYS A 70 -7.08 34.28 1.82
N LYS A 71 -6.46 34.38 3.00
CA LYS A 71 -6.57 35.62 3.79
C LYS A 71 -5.84 36.67 2.97
N ILE A 72 -6.56 37.72 2.61
CA ILE A 72 -5.98 38.98 2.15
C ILE A 72 -5.82 39.74 3.46
N ASP A 73 -4.58 39.87 3.91
CA ASP A 73 -4.20 40.78 5.00
C ASP A 73 -3.92 42.16 4.40
#